data_AF-A0A374MJL0-F1
#
_entry.id   AF-A0A374MJL0-F1
#
_cell.length_a   1.000
_cell.length_b   1.000
_cell.length_c   1.000
_cell.angle_alpha   90.00
_cell.angle_beta   90.00
_cell.angle_gamma   90.00
#
_symmetry.space_group_name_H-M   'P 1'
#
loop_
_entity.id
_entity.type
_entity.pdbx_description
1 polymer ?
#
loop_
_entity_poly.entity_id
_entity_poly.type
_entity_poly.pdbx_seq_one_letter_code
_entity_poly.pdbx_strand_id
1 'polypeptide(L)'
;MGDIVNLDDVIRKEMERNNVTKPGEMVLNPVNREEPSNSLMTVATAMRTAADDIESCIELADDILGFICEKTGLDYGSFTIEDEHVEFFMESLQDSDLRPVIYTSRMENGVTYKFTICFHATDEDESKAEYKLCMYEEKKAYVYNFSTGKWLLIGEDRTSDKMREILSMGSPESEILSELMQANQGTLNEKKYLAIKKNHAPLFLLYEQVCIYMEPICELDETGKKNLLYLEPRDPFRTGFRVGWNGKEFVLYQYLDPYEFSEDGVVWTIDGKEPKIYMKEVDRTSDIQAMFFCVSALADHYIEDRKITVPLSLSAFTEGKKLDEIGESVSIIGNNFDMKKLSSVEEENLQEINEVINPSFYGII
;
A
#
# COMPACT_ATOMS: atom_id res chain seq x y z
N MET A 1 -37.43 8.15 -52.95
CA MET A 1 -35.97 8.18 -53.19
C MET A 1 -35.36 8.17 -51.80
N GLY A 2 -34.70 7.07 -51.43
CA GLY A 2 -34.11 6.93 -50.11
C GLY A 2 -32.87 7.80 -50.03
N ASP A 3 -32.77 8.61 -48.97
CA ASP A 3 -31.58 9.39 -48.70
C ASP A 3 -30.40 8.44 -48.50
N ILE A 4 -29.38 8.58 -49.35
CA ILE A 4 -28.11 7.90 -49.17
C ILE A 4 -27.44 8.59 -47.99
N VAL A 5 -27.54 7.96 -46.82
CA VAL A 5 -26.82 8.40 -45.63
C VAL A 5 -25.35 8.13 -45.88
N ASN A 6 -24.55 9.20 -45.91
CA ASN A 6 -23.10 9.10 -45.98
C ASN A 6 -22.58 8.44 -44.70
N LEU A 7 -22.11 7.20 -44.80
CA LEU A 7 -21.62 6.41 -43.67
C LEU A 7 -20.50 7.14 -42.92
N ASP A 8 -19.67 7.90 -43.65
CA ASP A 8 -18.57 8.66 -43.09
C ASP A 8 -19.07 9.78 -42.16
N ASP A 9 -20.24 10.38 -42.43
CA ASP A 9 -20.83 11.42 -41.58
C ASP A 9 -21.48 10.82 -40.32
N VAL A 10 -21.93 9.56 -40.37
CA VAL A 10 -22.45 8.83 -39.20
C VAL A 10 -21.30 8.41 -38.28
N ILE A 11 -20.24 7.85 -38.86
CA ILE A 11 -19.02 7.45 -38.13
C ILE A 11 -18.35 8.68 -37.51
N ARG A 12 -18.24 9.78 -38.26
CA ARG A 12 -17.66 11.04 -37.75
C ARG A 12 -18.49 11.62 -36.60
N LYS A 13 -19.83 11.60 -36.69
CA LYS A 13 -20.71 12.05 -35.59
C LYS A 13 -20.59 11.21 -34.32
N GLU A 14 -20.42 9.90 -34.44
CA GLU A 14 -20.21 9.01 -33.29
C GLU A 14 -18.80 9.16 -32.69
N MET A 15 -17.78 9.37 -33.53
CA MET A 15 -16.41 9.63 -33.06
C MET A 15 -16.25 11.01 -32.40
N GLU A 16 -16.94 12.04 -32.89
CA GLU A 16 -16.93 13.39 -32.30
C GLU A 16 -17.59 13.47 -30.92
N ARG A 17 -18.45 12.50 -30.55
CA ARG A 17 -19.06 12.42 -29.21
C ARG A 17 -18.06 12.04 -28.11
N ASN A 18 -16.90 11.46 -28.43
CA ASN A 18 -15.96 10.90 -27.45
C ASN A 18 -14.61 11.64 -27.35
N ASN A 19 -14.46 12.80 -28.00
CA ASN A 19 -13.40 13.82 -27.82
C ASN A 19 -11.89 13.44 -27.98
N VAL A 20 -11.24 14.21 -28.89
CA VAL A 20 -9.85 14.81 -28.86
C VAL A 20 -8.66 13.82 -29.03
N THR A 21 -7.82 13.83 -30.07
CA THR A 21 -6.96 14.92 -30.60
C THR A 21 -6.40 14.59 -32.01
N LYS A 22 -5.83 15.61 -32.67
CA LYS A 22 -5.46 15.75 -34.09
C LYS A 22 -4.35 14.84 -34.67
N PRO A 23 -4.30 14.71 -36.02
CA PRO A 23 -3.36 13.87 -36.76
C PRO A 23 -2.02 14.57 -37.07
N GLY A 24 -0.93 13.83 -36.93
CA GLY A 24 0.42 14.19 -37.39
C GLY A 24 0.89 13.20 -38.46
N GLU A 25 1.33 13.74 -39.59
CA GLU A 25 1.83 13.07 -40.78
C GLU A 25 2.95 12.06 -40.49
N MET A 26 2.97 10.91 -41.19
CA MET A 26 4.23 10.29 -41.62
C MET A 26 4.06 9.33 -42.81
N VAL A 27 4.44 9.85 -43.99
CA VAL A 27 5.27 9.27 -45.06
C VAL A 27 5.15 7.74 -45.34
N LEU A 28 4.60 7.44 -46.52
CA LEU A 28 4.57 6.13 -47.16
C LEU A 28 5.95 5.69 -47.68
N ASN A 29 6.43 4.55 -47.18
CA ASN A 29 7.33 3.64 -47.92
C ASN A 29 6.54 2.40 -48.36
N PRO A 30 6.84 1.78 -49.51
CA PRO A 30 6.06 0.65 -50.02
C PRO A 30 6.47 -0.62 -49.27
N VAL A 31 5.90 -0.80 -48.08
CA VAL A 31 5.97 -2.05 -47.32
C VAL A 31 4.76 -2.89 -47.74
N ASN A 32 4.95 -4.21 -47.81
CA ASN A 32 3.88 -5.22 -47.99
C ASN A 32 2.55 -4.70 -47.44
N ARG A 33 1.59 -4.40 -48.31
CA ARG A 33 0.23 -4.08 -47.86
C ARG A 33 -0.36 -5.37 -47.34
N GLU A 34 -0.18 -5.62 -46.04
CA GLU A 34 -1.13 -6.45 -45.30
C GLU A 34 -2.51 -5.89 -45.62
N GLU A 35 -3.45 -6.77 -45.97
CA GLU A 35 -4.82 -6.33 -46.22
C GLU A 35 -5.31 -5.60 -44.97
N PRO A 36 -5.98 -4.43 -45.06
CA PRO A 36 -6.45 -3.70 -43.89
C PRO A 36 -7.34 -4.53 -42.94
N SER A 37 -7.97 -5.59 -43.47
CA SER A 37 -8.72 -6.61 -42.74
C SER A 37 -7.86 -7.47 -41.81
N ASN A 38 -6.57 -7.62 -42.06
CA ASN A 38 -5.68 -8.50 -41.29
C ASN A 38 -5.64 -8.11 -39.81
N SER A 39 -5.62 -6.82 -39.49
CA SER A 39 -5.63 -6.37 -38.10
C SER A 39 -6.90 -6.80 -37.35
N LEU A 40 -8.08 -6.72 -37.98
CA LEU A 40 -9.33 -7.22 -37.39
C LEU A 40 -9.40 -8.75 -37.37
N MET A 41 -8.83 -9.43 -38.37
CA MET A 41 -8.76 -10.89 -38.40
C MET A 41 -7.84 -11.45 -37.31
N THR A 42 -6.75 -10.76 -36.97
CA THR A 42 -5.89 -11.11 -35.83
C THR A 42 -6.65 -11.02 -34.52
N VAL A 43 -7.40 -9.93 -34.30
CA VAL A 43 -8.25 -9.77 -33.11
C VAL A 43 -9.32 -10.86 -33.05
N ALA A 44 -10.01 -11.13 -34.16
CA ALA A 44 -11.02 -12.18 -34.23
C ALA A 44 -10.45 -13.58 -33.95
N THR A 45 -9.20 -13.84 -34.35
CA THR A 45 -8.51 -15.11 -34.06
C THR A 45 -8.14 -15.20 -32.59
N ALA A 46 -7.56 -14.14 -32.01
CA ALA A 46 -7.23 -14.08 -30.59
C ALA A 46 -8.47 -14.28 -29.70
N MET A 47 -9.61 -13.68 -30.06
CA MET A 47 -10.88 -13.88 -29.36
C MET A 47 -11.39 -15.32 -29.41
N ARG A 48 -11.16 -16.05 -30.52
CA ARG A 48 -11.53 -17.46 -30.61
C ARG A 48 -10.63 -18.32 -29.73
N THR A 49 -9.32 -18.11 -29.79
CA THR A 49 -8.37 -18.80 -28.91
C THR A 49 -8.70 -18.58 -27.44
N ALA A 50 -8.99 -17.34 -27.04
CA ALA A 50 -9.41 -17.04 -25.68
C ALA A 50 -10.71 -17.76 -25.29
N ALA A 51 -11.68 -17.88 -26.20
CA ALA A 51 -12.90 -18.63 -25.96
C ALA A 51 -12.61 -20.13 -25.76
N ASP A 52 -11.77 -20.72 -26.62
CA ASP A 52 -11.36 -22.13 -26.51
C ASP A 52 -10.61 -22.40 -25.18
N ASP A 53 -9.76 -21.47 -24.74
CA ASP A 53 -9.04 -21.55 -23.46
C ASP A 53 -10.00 -21.46 -22.26
N ILE A 54 -10.99 -20.57 -22.32
CA ILE A 54 -12.03 -20.43 -21.29
C ILE A 54 -12.82 -21.74 -21.17
N GLU A 55 -13.31 -22.28 -22.29
CA GLU A 55 -14.09 -23.53 -22.31
C GLU A 55 -13.27 -24.68 -21.72
N SER A 56 -12.00 -24.82 -22.14
CA SER A 56 -11.10 -25.86 -21.63
C SER A 56 -10.84 -25.74 -20.13
N CYS A 57 -10.61 -24.52 -19.62
CA CYS A 57 -10.39 -24.28 -18.19
C CYS A 57 -11.64 -24.63 -17.38
N ILE A 58 -12.83 -24.26 -17.86
CA ILE A 58 -14.10 -24.51 -17.16
C ILE A 58 -14.41 -26.01 -17.11
N GLU A 59 -14.24 -26.74 -18.21
CA GLU A 59 -14.47 -28.19 -18.23
C GLU A 59 -13.60 -28.92 -17.20
N LEU A 60 -12.30 -28.62 -17.20
CA LEU A 60 -11.37 -29.20 -16.22
C LEU A 60 -11.68 -28.75 -14.78
N ALA A 61 -12.06 -27.50 -14.60
CA ALA A 61 -12.38 -26.94 -13.30
C ALA A 61 -13.65 -27.58 -12.69
N ASP A 62 -14.67 -27.81 -13.51
CA ASP A 62 -15.93 -28.46 -13.10
C ASP A 62 -15.69 -29.93 -12.71
N ASP A 63 -14.86 -30.66 -13.46
CA ASP A 63 -14.45 -32.03 -13.13
C ASP A 63 -13.73 -32.10 -11.77
N ILE A 64 -12.77 -31.19 -11.55
CA ILE A 64 -12.03 -31.10 -10.28
C ILE A 64 -12.98 -30.72 -9.14
N LEU A 65 -13.86 -29.74 -9.33
CA LEU A 65 -14.85 -29.33 -8.33
C LEU A 65 -15.77 -30.50 -7.98
N GLY A 66 -16.28 -31.23 -8.96
CA GLY A 66 -17.09 -32.43 -8.76
C GLY A 66 -16.40 -33.46 -7.86
N PHE A 67 -15.15 -33.80 -8.17
CA PHE A 67 -14.34 -34.71 -7.37
C PHE A 67 -14.12 -34.19 -5.93
N ILE A 68 -13.85 -32.89 -5.76
CA ILE A 68 -13.67 -32.29 -4.43
C ILE A 68 -14.97 -32.26 -3.63
N CYS A 69 -16.11 -31.95 -4.26
CA CYS A 69 -17.43 -31.98 -3.64
C CYS A 69 -17.76 -33.38 -3.11
N GLU A 70 -17.54 -34.44 -3.92
CA GLU A 70 -17.70 -35.82 -3.47
C GLU A 70 -16.82 -36.15 -2.25
N LYS A 71 -15.56 -35.72 -2.26
CA LYS A 71 -14.60 -36.00 -1.19
C LYS A 71 -14.89 -35.23 0.11
N THR A 72 -15.47 -34.03 0.00
CA THR A 72 -15.71 -33.13 1.14
C THR A 72 -17.15 -33.18 1.65
N GLY A 73 -18.08 -33.76 0.88
CA GLY A 73 -19.50 -33.76 1.16
C GLY A 73 -20.19 -32.43 0.88
N LEU A 74 -19.54 -31.53 0.14
CA LEU A 74 -20.14 -30.27 -0.31
C LEU A 74 -21.04 -30.52 -1.53
N ASP A 75 -22.08 -29.71 -1.67
CA ASP A 75 -22.97 -29.78 -2.82
C ASP A 75 -22.40 -28.99 -4.00
N TYR A 76 -22.13 -29.67 -5.11
CA TYR A 76 -21.70 -29.06 -6.36
C TYR A 76 -22.67 -27.95 -6.81
N GLY A 77 -23.98 -28.19 -6.69
CA GLY A 77 -25.01 -27.24 -7.13
C GLY A 77 -25.08 -25.95 -6.31
N SER A 78 -24.36 -25.87 -5.19
CA SER A 78 -24.28 -24.67 -4.35
C SER A 78 -23.21 -23.67 -4.80
N PHE A 79 -22.32 -24.06 -5.72
CA PHE A 79 -21.23 -23.22 -6.18
C PHE A 79 -21.61 -22.42 -7.43
N THR A 80 -21.15 -21.17 -7.46
CA THR A 80 -21.29 -20.24 -8.60
C THR A 80 -19.99 -19.47 -8.79
N ILE A 81 -19.70 -19.03 -10.01
CA ILE A 81 -18.65 -18.05 -10.29
C ILE A 81 -19.28 -16.66 -10.24
N GLU A 82 -18.72 -15.76 -9.43
CA GLU A 82 -19.22 -14.38 -9.28
C GLU A 82 -18.64 -13.47 -10.37
N ASP A 83 -19.34 -12.37 -10.72
CA ASP A 83 -18.91 -11.44 -11.78
C ASP A 83 -17.48 -10.92 -11.56
N GLU A 84 -17.11 -10.59 -10.32
CA GLU A 84 -15.74 -10.16 -9.95
C GLU A 84 -14.68 -11.23 -10.27
N HIS A 85 -15.04 -12.51 -10.19
CA HIS A 85 -14.13 -13.63 -10.49
C HIS A 85 -14.05 -13.90 -11.99
N VAL A 86 -15.12 -13.61 -12.74
CA VAL A 86 -15.09 -13.61 -14.20
C VAL A 86 -14.16 -12.52 -14.72
N GLU A 87 -14.29 -11.28 -14.21
CA GLU A 87 -13.41 -10.16 -14.58
C GLU A 87 -11.94 -10.48 -14.28
N PHE A 88 -11.65 -11.00 -13.09
CA PHE A 88 -10.31 -11.42 -12.70
C PHE A 88 -9.71 -12.50 -13.62
N PHE A 89 -10.52 -13.48 -14.05
CA PHE A 89 -10.08 -14.47 -15.03
C PHE A 89 -9.75 -13.82 -16.39
N MET A 90 -10.59 -12.90 -16.85
CA MET A 90 -10.40 -12.21 -18.13
C MET A 90 -9.14 -11.34 -18.16
N GLU A 91 -8.82 -10.66 -17.05
CA GLU A 91 -7.55 -9.95 -16.89
C GLU A 91 -6.36 -10.91 -16.95
N SER A 92 -6.47 -12.07 -16.32
CA SER A 92 -5.40 -13.08 -16.30
C SER A 92 -5.03 -13.58 -17.70
N LEU A 93 -6.00 -13.68 -18.62
CA LEU A 93 -5.76 -14.08 -20.02
C LEU A 93 -4.81 -13.14 -20.76
N GLN A 94 -4.75 -11.86 -20.36
CA GLN A 94 -3.94 -10.84 -21.03
C GLN A 94 -2.56 -10.69 -20.37
N ASP A 95 -2.53 -10.73 -19.03
CA ASP A 95 -1.37 -10.23 -18.26
C ASP A 95 -0.68 -11.30 -17.42
N SER A 96 -1.07 -12.57 -17.54
CA SER A 96 -0.54 -13.65 -16.71
C SER A 96 -0.37 -14.96 -17.48
N ASP A 97 0.45 -15.86 -16.92
CA ASP A 97 0.49 -17.29 -17.28
C ASP A 97 -0.42 -18.14 -16.37
N LEU A 98 -1.13 -17.50 -15.43
CA LEU A 98 -2.05 -18.18 -14.51
C LEU A 98 -3.49 -17.96 -14.93
N ARG A 99 -4.32 -18.99 -14.82
CA ARG A 99 -5.75 -18.96 -15.16
C ARG A 99 -6.59 -19.42 -13.96
N PRO A 100 -6.97 -18.49 -13.06
CA PRO A 100 -7.66 -18.84 -11.82
C PRO A 100 -9.18 -18.91 -12.00
N VAL A 101 -9.75 -20.11 -11.93
CA VAL A 101 -11.20 -20.33 -11.83
C VAL A 101 -11.60 -20.35 -10.35
N ILE A 102 -12.50 -19.46 -9.95
CA ILE A 102 -12.91 -19.29 -8.55
C ILE A 102 -14.41 -19.52 -8.39
N TYR A 103 -14.75 -20.59 -7.69
CA TYR A 103 -16.12 -20.89 -7.29
C TYR A 103 -16.39 -20.40 -5.87
N THR A 104 -17.55 -19.79 -5.67
CA THR A 104 -18.06 -19.40 -4.36
C THR A 104 -19.37 -20.12 -4.06
N SER A 105 -19.50 -20.65 -2.84
CA SER A 105 -20.76 -21.15 -2.29
C SER A 105 -21.08 -20.41 -1.00
N ARG A 106 -22.27 -19.81 -0.91
CA ARG A 106 -22.76 -19.06 0.26
C ARG A 106 -23.91 -19.80 0.90
N MET A 107 -23.67 -20.35 2.09
CA MET A 107 -24.65 -21.14 2.83
C MET A 107 -25.58 -20.25 3.65
N GLU A 108 -26.82 -20.69 3.87
CA GLU A 108 -27.82 -19.95 4.67
C GLU A 108 -27.39 -19.71 6.12
N ASN A 109 -26.54 -20.58 6.66
CA ASN A 109 -25.98 -20.46 8.01
C ASN A 109 -24.83 -19.42 8.10
N GLY A 110 -24.52 -18.70 7.03
CA GLY A 110 -23.47 -17.68 6.99
C GLY A 110 -22.06 -18.21 6.68
N VAL A 111 -21.91 -19.52 6.45
CA VAL A 111 -20.63 -20.10 6.00
C VAL A 111 -20.44 -19.84 4.51
N THR A 112 -19.27 -19.37 4.12
CA THR A 112 -18.88 -19.21 2.70
C THR A 112 -17.72 -20.13 2.37
N TYR A 113 -17.84 -20.89 1.29
CA TYR A 113 -16.74 -21.66 0.72
C TYR A 113 -16.22 -20.96 -0.53
N LYS A 114 -14.90 -20.85 -0.67
CA LYS A 114 -14.25 -20.48 -1.93
C LYS A 114 -13.33 -21.60 -2.39
N PHE A 115 -13.56 -22.09 -3.59
CA PHE A 115 -12.69 -23.06 -4.25
C PHE A 115 -11.98 -22.40 -5.43
N THR A 116 -10.67 -22.30 -5.33
CA THR A 116 -9.82 -21.71 -6.36
C THR A 116 -9.03 -22.81 -7.03
N ILE A 117 -9.10 -22.87 -8.36
CA ILE A 117 -8.30 -23.75 -9.21
C ILE A 117 -7.50 -22.84 -10.14
N CYS A 118 -6.19 -22.98 -10.14
CA CYS A 118 -5.29 -22.17 -10.93
C CYS A 118 -4.61 -23.07 -11.95
N PHE A 119 -4.90 -22.87 -13.24
CA PHE A 119 -4.18 -23.54 -14.32
C PHE A 119 -2.97 -22.71 -14.73
N HIS A 120 -1.89 -23.39 -15.08
CA HIS A 120 -0.73 -22.76 -15.69
C HIS A 120 -0.85 -22.88 -17.21
N ALA A 121 -0.69 -21.76 -17.91
CA ALA A 121 -0.48 -21.76 -19.34
C ALA A 121 0.91 -22.37 -19.61
N THR A 122 0.96 -23.63 -20.02
CA THR A 122 2.22 -24.30 -20.41
C THR A 122 2.06 -24.98 -21.76
N ASP A 123 3.14 -24.98 -22.55
CA ASP A 123 3.24 -25.62 -23.88
C ASP A 123 3.20 -27.17 -23.84
N GLU A 124 3.08 -27.80 -22.67
CA GLU A 124 3.09 -29.27 -22.50
C GLU A 124 1.72 -29.81 -22.07
N ASP A 125 1.27 -30.87 -22.75
CA ASP A 125 -0.03 -31.58 -22.73
C ASP A 125 -0.56 -32.07 -21.34
N GLU A 126 0.07 -31.73 -20.22
CA GLU A 126 -0.42 -32.06 -18.88
C GLU A 126 -0.73 -30.79 -18.09
N SER A 127 -2.01 -30.41 -18.05
CA SER A 127 -2.53 -29.29 -17.25
C SER A 127 -2.19 -29.50 -15.77
N LYS A 128 -1.13 -28.87 -15.28
CA LYS A 128 -0.87 -28.79 -13.84
C LYS A 128 -1.82 -27.74 -13.26
N ALA A 129 -2.81 -28.21 -12.51
CA ALA A 129 -3.72 -27.35 -11.77
C ALA A 129 -3.34 -27.35 -10.28
N GLU A 130 -3.11 -26.17 -9.72
CA GLU A 130 -3.04 -26.00 -8.28
C GLU A 130 -4.41 -25.58 -7.75
N TYR A 131 -4.87 -26.20 -6.67
CA TYR A 131 -6.19 -25.86 -6.12
C TYR A 131 -6.20 -25.75 -4.61
N LYS A 132 -7.09 -24.88 -4.12
CA LYS A 132 -7.27 -24.57 -2.71
C LYS A 132 -8.76 -24.44 -2.41
N LEU A 133 -9.20 -25.10 -1.35
CA LEU A 133 -10.54 -24.93 -0.79
C LEU A 133 -10.46 -24.19 0.55
N CYS A 134 -11.12 -23.04 0.62
CA CYS A 134 -11.24 -22.21 1.81
C CYS A 134 -12.67 -22.25 2.36
N MET A 135 -12.81 -22.23 3.68
CA MET A 135 -14.06 -22.02 4.40
C MET A 135 -13.95 -20.77 5.26
N TYR A 136 -14.94 -19.90 5.16
CA TYR A 136 -15.07 -18.67 5.95
C TYR A 136 -16.34 -18.80 6.78
N GLU A 137 -16.18 -18.83 8.10
CA GLU A 137 -17.27 -18.99 9.06
C GLU A 137 -17.11 -17.94 10.15
N GLU A 138 -18.12 -17.09 10.33
CA GLU A 138 -18.10 -15.97 11.25
C GLU A 138 -16.87 -15.07 11.06
N LYS A 139 -15.87 -15.23 11.92
CA LYS A 139 -14.61 -14.48 11.94
C LYS A 139 -13.41 -15.36 11.60
N LYS A 140 -13.60 -16.61 11.17
CA LYS A 140 -12.50 -17.57 10.97
C LYS A 140 -12.42 -17.98 9.51
N ALA A 141 -11.18 -18.11 9.05
CA ALA A 141 -10.83 -18.64 7.75
C ALA A 141 -10.08 -19.96 7.94
N TYR A 142 -10.48 -20.98 7.21
CA TYR A 142 -9.89 -22.31 7.20
C TYR A 142 -9.48 -22.70 5.79
N VAL A 143 -8.43 -23.51 5.65
CA VAL A 143 -8.07 -24.20 4.41
C VAL A 143 -8.25 -25.70 4.57
N TYR A 144 -8.79 -26.36 3.56
CA TYR A 144 -8.91 -27.81 3.57
C TYR A 144 -7.57 -28.44 3.19
N ASN A 145 -7.05 -29.32 4.05
CA ASN A 145 -5.86 -30.10 3.76
C ASN A 145 -6.27 -31.43 3.10
N PHE A 146 -6.10 -31.52 1.78
CA PHE A 146 -6.51 -32.68 0.98
C PHE A 146 -5.80 -33.98 1.33
N SER A 147 -4.59 -33.93 1.90
CA SER A 147 -3.80 -35.09 2.31
C SER A 147 -4.30 -35.70 3.63
N THR A 148 -4.77 -34.86 4.55
CA THR A 148 -5.24 -35.29 5.89
C THR A 148 -6.75 -35.36 6.00
N GLY A 149 -7.49 -34.75 5.07
CA GLY A 149 -8.95 -34.65 5.09
C GLY A 149 -9.46 -33.75 6.21
N LYS A 150 -8.70 -32.73 6.63
CA LYS A 150 -9.02 -31.86 7.76
C LYS A 150 -8.98 -30.39 7.38
N TRP A 151 -9.86 -29.60 7.98
CA TRP A 151 -9.81 -28.15 7.96
C TRP A 151 -8.72 -27.64 8.90
N LEU A 152 -7.88 -26.74 8.41
CA LEU A 152 -6.82 -26.07 9.16
C LEU A 152 -7.17 -24.59 9.29
N LEU A 153 -7.20 -24.06 10.52
CA LEU A 153 -7.40 -22.63 10.76
C LEU A 153 -6.20 -21.85 10.21
N ILE A 154 -6.46 -20.92 9.29
CA ILE A 154 -5.44 -20.06 8.66
C ILE A 154 -5.58 -18.59 9.02
N GLY A 155 -6.73 -18.17 9.53
CA GLY A 155 -6.97 -16.80 9.93
C GLY A 155 -8.15 -16.66 10.87
N GLU A 156 -8.10 -15.68 11.75
CA GLU A 156 -9.20 -15.29 12.63
C GLU A 156 -9.22 -13.77 12.73
N ASP A 157 -10.32 -13.16 12.30
CA ASP A 157 -10.62 -11.75 12.55
C ASP A 157 -10.87 -11.57 14.06
N ARG A 158 -9.87 -11.02 14.74
CA ARG A 158 -9.90 -10.75 16.18
C ARG A 158 -10.41 -9.37 16.52
N THR A 159 -10.91 -8.63 15.54
CA THR A 159 -11.48 -7.30 15.72
C THR A 159 -12.78 -7.41 16.50
N SER A 160 -12.81 -6.81 17.69
CA SER A 160 -14.04 -6.74 18.49
C SER A 160 -15.00 -5.71 17.91
N ASP A 161 -16.27 -5.77 18.30
CA ASP A 161 -17.27 -4.82 17.80
C ASP A 161 -16.96 -3.40 18.26
N LYS A 162 -16.36 -3.26 19.44
CA LYS A 162 -15.86 -1.98 19.95
C LYS A 162 -14.72 -1.42 19.09
N MET A 163 -13.79 -2.27 18.63
CA MET A 163 -12.76 -1.83 17.70
C MET A 163 -13.36 -1.40 16.36
N ARG A 164 -14.36 -2.13 15.84
CA ARG A 164 -15.10 -1.72 14.63
C ARG A 164 -15.83 -0.38 14.80
N GLU A 165 -16.42 -0.15 15.97
CA GLU A 165 -17.07 1.13 16.31
C GLU A 165 -16.06 2.28 16.25
N ILE A 166 -14.89 2.13 16.90
CA ILE A 166 -13.81 3.12 16.86
C ILE A 166 -13.38 3.41 15.41
N LEU A 167 -13.16 2.36 14.60
CA LEU A 167 -12.76 2.49 13.19
C LEU A 167 -13.80 3.26 12.36
N SER A 168 -15.09 3.07 12.65
CA SER A 168 -16.18 3.72 11.93
C SER A 168 -16.32 5.22 12.23
N MET A 169 -15.71 5.70 13.33
CA MET A 169 -15.82 7.09 13.74
C MET A 169 -14.95 8.06 12.95
N GLY A 170 -13.92 7.58 12.24
CA GLY A 170 -12.97 8.46 11.53
C GLY A 170 -12.27 9.47 12.47
N SER A 171 -12.07 9.08 13.73
CA SER A 171 -11.43 9.93 14.75
C SER A 171 -9.90 9.76 14.74
N PRO A 172 -9.12 10.64 15.42
CA PRO A 172 -7.69 10.42 15.59
C PRO A 172 -7.34 9.05 16.21
N GLU A 173 -8.18 8.56 17.13
CA GLU A 173 -8.05 7.21 17.69
C GLU A 173 -8.28 6.11 16.64
N SER A 174 -9.19 6.34 15.68
CA SER A 174 -9.45 5.44 14.56
C SER A 174 -8.21 5.27 13.70
N GLU A 175 -7.51 6.36 13.38
CA GLU A 175 -6.31 6.31 12.53
C GLU A 175 -5.18 5.54 13.21
N ILE A 176 -4.93 5.78 14.51
CA ILE A 176 -3.96 4.99 15.27
C ILE A 176 -4.36 3.50 15.31
N LEU A 177 -5.66 3.21 15.47
CA LEU A 177 -6.14 1.84 15.47
C LEU A 177 -5.95 1.15 14.11
N SER A 178 -6.20 1.85 13.00
CA SER A 178 -5.96 1.35 11.64
C SER A 178 -4.50 0.96 11.44
N GLU A 179 -3.56 1.84 11.80
CA GLU A 179 -2.12 1.57 11.74
C GLU A 179 -1.71 0.36 12.57
N LEU A 180 -2.23 0.26 13.80
CA LEU A 180 -1.99 -0.89 14.66
C LEU A 180 -2.53 -2.19 14.03
N MET A 181 -3.68 -2.15 13.36
CA MET A 181 -4.25 -3.32 12.71
C MET A 181 -3.40 -3.77 11.52
N GLN A 182 -2.92 -2.83 10.72
CA GLN A 182 -2.02 -3.08 9.59
C GLN A 182 -0.70 -3.68 10.07
N ALA A 183 -0.03 -3.04 11.04
CA ALA A 183 1.25 -3.51 11.57
C ALA A 183 1.17 -4.92 12.19
N ASN A 184 0.04 -5.26 12.84
CA ASN A 184 -0.11 -6.54 13.54
C ASN A 184 -0.72 -7.66 12.67
N GLN A 185 -1.03 -7.41 11.39
CA GLN A 185 -1.52 -8.38 10.40
C GLN A 185 -2.58 -9.36 10.96
N GLY A 186 -3.62 -8.83 11.61
CA GLY A 186 -4.73 -9.62 12.18
C GLY A 186 -4.47 -10.26 13.55
N THR A 187 -3.29 -10.07 14.15
CA THR A 187 -2.98 -10.58 15.50
C THR A 187 -3.37 -9.62 16.64
N LEU A 188 -3.80 -8.40 16.30
CA LEU A 188 -4.31 -7.41 17.24
C LEU A 188 -5.70 -7.83 17.74
N ASN A 189 -5.89 -7.79 19.06
CA ASN A 189 -7.19 -7.99 19.68
C ASN A 189 -7.46 -6.86 20.67
N GLU A 190 -8.70 -6.75 21.16
CA GLU A 190 -9.10 -5.65 22.05
C GLU A 190 -8.21 -5.53 23.29
N LYS A 191 -7.84 -6.66 23.90
CA LYS A 191 -6.96 -6.65 25.09
C LYS A 191 -5.59 -6.05 24.78
N LYS A 192 -4.97 -6.43 23.66
CA LYS A 192 -3.70 -5.88 23.20
C LYS A 192 -3.84 -4.40 22.86
N TYR A 193 -4.89 -4.03 22.12
CA TYR A 193 -5.18 -2.65 21.78
C TYR A 193 -5.30 -1.74 23.02
N LEU A 194 -6.12 -2.15 24.01
CA LEU A 194 -6.28 -1.39 25.26
C LEU A 194 -4.96 -1.26 26.04
N ALA A 195 -4.10 -2.28 26.01
CA ALA A 195 -2.78 -2.21 26.62
C ALA A 195 -1.86 -1.20 25.89
N ILE A 196 -1.87 -1.20 24.55
CA ILE A 196 -1.11 -0.25 23.74
C ILE A 196 -1.61 1.18 23.97
N LYS A 197 -2.93 1.41 23.90
CA LYS A 197 -3.56 2.70 24.17
C LYS A 197 -3.19 3.24 25.56
N LYS A 198 -3.22 2.38 26.57
CA LYS A 198 -2.81 2.75 27.94
C LYS A 198 -1.33 3.13 28.01
N ASN A 199 -0.45 2.35 27.38
CA ASN A 199 1.00 2.57 27.45
C ASN A 199 1.47 3.80 26.66
N HIS A 200 0.73 4.17 25.61
CA HIS A 200 1.02 5.32 24.74
C HIS A 200 -0.01 6.44 24.90
N ALA A 201 -0.73 6.50 26.02
CA ALA A 201 -1.77 7.52 26.23
C ALA A 201 -1.29 8.96 25.97
N PRO A 202 -0.06 9.37 26.35
CA PRO A 202 0.45 10.71 26.00
C PRO A 202 0.58 10.94 24.48
N LEU A 203 0.95 9.92 23.71
CA LEU A 203 1.06 10.03 22.25
C LEU A 203 -0.33 10.14 21.59
N PHE A 204 -1.33 9.43 22.10
CA PHE A 204 -2.73 9.58 21.65
C PHE A 204 -3.23 11.02 21.91
N LEU A 205 -2.96 11.56 23.10
CA LEU A 205 -3.34 12.93 23.45
C LEU A 205 -2.60 14.00 22.64
N LEU A 206 -1.33 13.76 22.30
CA LEU A 206 -0.59 14.65 21.42
C LEU A 206 -1.21 14.59 20.02
N TYR A 207 -1.49 13.38 19.52
CA TYR A 207 -2.05 13.18 18.19
C TYR A 207 -3.38 13.91 18.00
N GLU A 208 -4.28 13.86 18.99
CA GLU A 208 -5.54 14.62 18.96
C GLU A 208 -5.34 16.13 18.73
N GLN A 209 -4.20 16.70 19.13
CA GLN A 209 -3.88 18.12 18.95
C GLN A 209 -3.19 18.43 17.62
N VAL A 210 -2.55 17.43 16.98
CA VAL A 210 -1.70 17.62 15.81
C VAL A 210 -2.17 16.86 14.56
N CYS A 211 -3.27 16.10 14.64
CA CYS A 211 -3.75 15.20 13.58
C CYS A 211 -4.06 15.88 12.22
N ILE A 212 -4.24 17.20 12.23
CA ILE A 212 -4.46 17.98 11.01
C ILE A 212 -3.22 18.09 10.12
N TYR A 213 -2.01 17.87 10.64
CA TYR A 213 -0.75 17.95 9.87
C TYR A 213 0.26 16.86 10.22
N MET A 214 -0.02 16.03 11.23
CA MET A 214 0.71 14.79 11.50
C MET A 214 -0.21 13.60 11.23
N GLU A 215 0.41 12.44 11.03
CA GLU A 215 -0.26 11.15 10.97
C GLU A 215 0.45 10.11 11.84
N PRO A 216 -0.27 9.10 12.33
CA PRO A 216 0.34 8.04 13.12
C PRO A 216 1.01 7.04 12.19
N ILE A 217 2.14 6.51 12.63
CA ILE A 217 2.84 5.40 11.97
C ILE A 217 3.09 4.32 13.03
N CYS A 218 2.81 3.06 12.68
CA CYS A 218 3.11 1.93 13.55
C CYS A 218 4.07 0.94 12.88
N GLU A 219 5.22 0.77 13.51
CA GLU A 219 6.19 -0.27 13.15
C GLU A 219 6.20 -1.37 14.21
N LEU A 220 6.59 -2.59 13.80
CA LEU A 220 6.98 -3.61 14.76
C LEU A 220 8.49 -3.55 14.99
N ASP A 221 8.93 -3.80 16.22
CA ASP A 221 10.35 -3.99 16.50
C ASP A 221 10.94 -5.18 15.73
N GLU A 222 12.26 -5.32 15.74
CA GLU A 222 12.98 -6.42 15.04
C GLU A 222 12.49 -7.82 15.44
N THR A 223 11.81 -7.95 16.59
CA THR A 223 11.26 -9.22 17.07
C THR A 223 9.83 -9.49 16.58
N GLY A 224 9.19 -8.52 15.94
CA GLY A 224 7.80 -8.57 15.49
C GLY A 224 6.79 -8.52 16.65
N LYS A 225 7.18 -8.08 17.85
CA LYS A 225 6.34 -8.21 19.06
C LYS A 225 5.96 -6.88 19.68
N LYS A 226 6.83 -5.88 19.62
CA LYS A 226 6.56 -4.57 20.22
C LYS A 226 6.11 -3.61 19.14
N ASN A 227 5.02 -2.90 19.43
CA ASN A 227 4.54 -1.80 18.59
C ASN A 227 5.36 -0.55 18.92
N LEU A 228 5.96 0.04 17.90
CA LEU A 228 6.64 1.33 17.95
C LEU A 228 5.71 2.33 17.25
N LEU A 229 5.12 3.21 18.05
CA LEU A 229 4.22 4.24 17.54
C LEU A 229 4.96 5.56 17.42
N TYR A 230 4.86 6.16 16.24
CA TYR A 230 5.39 7.47 15.91
C TYR A 230 4.31 8.37 15.35
N LEU A 231 4.57 9.68 15.38
CA LEU A 231 3.86 10.69 14.61
C LEU A 231 4.83 11.27 13.58
N GLU A 232 4.41 11.27 12.32
CA GLU A 232 5.17 11.79 11.18
C GLU A 232 4.36 12.88 10.46
N PRO A 233 4.99 13.78 9.70
CA PRO A 233 4.26 14.76 8.91
C PRO A 233 3.28 14.08 7.95
N ARG A 234 2.04 14.54 7.93
CA ARG A 234 1.01 14.02 7.02
C ARG A 234 1.21 14.47 5.57
N ASP A 235 1.83 15.64 5.38
CA ASP A 235 2.09 16.18 4.05
C ASP A 235 3.24 15.39 3.40
N PRO A 236 3.03 14.68 2.27
CA PRO A 236 4.08 13.90 1.62
C PRO A 236 5.24 14.76 1.10
N PHE A 237 5.05 16.07 0.99
CA PHE A 237 6.11 17.01 0.65
C PHE A 237 6.95 17.42 1.87
N ARG A 238 6.62 16.96 3.07
CA ARG A 238 7.33 17.26 4.30
C ARG A 238 7.87 16.00 4.95
N THR A 239 9.18 15.96 5.19
CA THR A 239 9.85 14.85 5.89
C THR A 239 10.99 15.37 6.77
N GLY A 240 11.76 14.49 7.40
CA GLY A 240 12.99 14.79 8.12
C GLY A 240 12.93 14.48 9.62
N PHE A 241 11.74 14.18 10.14
CA PHE A 241 11.55 13.98 11.57
C PHE A 241 10.35 13.11 11.90
N ARG A 242 10.41 12.54 13.12
CA ARG A 242 9.27 11.88 13.74
C ARG A 242 9.29 12.02 15.25
N VAL A 243 8.15 11.81 15.89
CA VAL A 243 8.01 11.87 17.35
C VAL A 243 7.46 10.57 17.90
N GLY A 244 8.14 10.01 18.89
CA GLY A 244 7.70 8.78 19.58
C GLY A 244 7.43 8.99 21.07
N TRP A 245 6.96 7.95 21.73
CA TRP A 245 6.81 7.88 23.18
C TRP A 245 7.54 6.67 23.74
N ASN A 246 8.52 6.89 24.62
CA ASN A 246 9.35 5.79 25.16
C ASN A 246 8.79 5.15 26.43
N GLY A 247 7.61 5.58 26.90
CA GLY A 247 7.00 5.16 28.17
C GLY A 247 7.12 6.20 29.30
N LYS A 248 7.98 7.21 29.13
CA LYS A 248 8.24 8.26 30.13
C LYS A 248 8.20 9.66 29.54
N GLU A 249 8.79 9.84 28.37
CA GLU A 249 8.98 11.12 27.69
C GLU A 249 8.65 10.96 26.21
N PHE A 250 8.18 12.06 25.60
CA PHE A 250 8.18 12.21 24.15
C PHE A 250 9.61 12.32 23.68
N VAL A 251 9.91 11.68 22.55
CA VAL A 251 11.24 11.66 21.96
C VAL A 251 11.14 12.23 20.55
N LEU A 252 11.95 13.25 20.26
CA LEU A 252 12.08 13.85 18.94
C LEU A 252 13.24 13.19 18.21
N TYR A 253 12.97 12.74 16.99
CA TYR A 253 13.96 12.09 16.14
C TYR A 253 14.23 12.90 14.89
N GLN A 254 15.50 12.99 14.49
CA GLN A 254 15.84 13.13 13.08
C GLN A 254 15.51 11.81 12.40
N TYR A 255 14.86 11.86 11.26
CA TYR A 255 14.41 10.69 10.52
C TYR A 255 14.55 10.94 9.02
N LEU A 256 15.41 10.17 8.36
CA LEU A 256 15.61 10.22 6.91
C LEU A 256 15.43 8.83 6.33
N ASP A 257 14.34 8.64 5.58
CA ASP A 257 14.09 7.43 4.82
C ASP A 257 14.61 7.58 3.38
N PRO A 258 15.61 6.78 2.94
CA PRO A 258 16.13 6.80 1.58
C PRO A 258 15.06 6.71 0.48
N TYR A 259 13.95 5.99 0.72
CA TYR A 259 12.87 5.83 -0.27
C TYR A 259 12.21 7.16 -0.61
N GLU A 260 12.07 8.05 0.37
CA GLU A 260 11.47 9.37 0.17
C GLU A 260 12.35 10.24 -0.73
N PHE A 261 13.65 10.01 -0.78
CA PHE A 261 14.61 10.80 -1.57
C PHE A 261 14.91 10.21 -2.95
N SER A 262 14.33 9.06 -3.29
CA SER A 262 14.53 8.43 -4.61
C SER A 262 13.67 9.10 -5.69
N GLU A 263 14.29 9.57 -6.78
CA GLU A 263 13.58 10.29 -7.87
C GLU A 263 12.55 9.39 -8.58
N ASP A 264 12.77 8.07 -8.59
CA ASP A 264 11.95 7.09 -9.32
C ASP A 264 11.18 6.14 -8.38
N GLY A 265 11.21 6.35 -7.06
CA GLY A 265 10.71 5.38 -6.07
C GLY A 265 11.57 4.11 -5.96
N VAL A 266 12.68 4.04 -6.72
CA VAL A 266 13.63 2.92 -6.72
C VAL A 266 14.85 3.32 -5.93
N VAL A 267 15.05 2.65 -4.79
CA VAL A 267 16.25 2.80 -3.98
C VAL A 267 17.35 1.90 -4.55
N TRP A 268 18.39 2.51 -5.11
CA TRP A 268 19.55 1.79 -5.63
C TRP A 268 20.39 1.25 -4.47
N THR A 269 20.81 -0.01 -4.55
CA THR A 269 21.72 -0.60 -3.58
C THR A 269 23.12 0.02 -3.71
N ILE A 270 23.68 0.48 -2.60
CA ILE A 270 25.07 0.97 -2.51
C ILE A 270 25.93 -0.19 -2.00
N ASP A 271 26.96 -0.58 -2.75
CA ASP A 271 27.82 -1.73 -2.42
C ASP A 271 27.04 -3.05 -2.16
N GLY A 272 25.94 -3.25 -2.89
CA GLY A 272 25.06 -4.42 -2.75
C GLY A 272 24.23 -4.44 -1.47
N LYS A 273 24.08 -3.30 -0.78
CA LYS A 273 23.19 -3.11 0.37
C LYS A 273 22.19 -2.01 0.10
N GLU A 274 20.95 -2.22 0.50
CA GLU A 274 19.98 -1.13 0.54
C GLU A 274 20.44 -0.09 1.57
N PRO A 275 20.34 1.21 1.24
CA PRO A 275 20.60 2.28 2.20
C PRO A 275 19.66 2.13 3.39
N LYS A 276 20.21 2.37 4.58
CA LYS A 276 19.46 2.24 5.81
C LYS A 276 18.75 3.54 6.13
N ILE A 277 17.56 3.43 6.70
CA ILE A 277 16.89 4.53 7.38
C ILE A 277 17.84 5.10 8.43
N TYR A 278 18.06 6.41 8.38
CA TYR A 278 18.76 7.13 9.43
C TYR A 278 17.73 7.61 10.47
N MET A 279 17.97 7.24 11.72
CA MET A 279 17.18 7.76 12.84
C MET A 279 18.08 8.07 14.03
N LYS A 280 17.95 9.28 14.58
CA LYS A 280 18.67 9.72 15.78
C LYS A 280 17.76 10.48 16.73
N GLU A 281 17.77 10.10 18.01
CA GLU A 281 17.16 10.91 19.08
C GLU A 281 17.95 12.20 19.24
N VAL A 282 17.27 13.35 19.10
CA VAL A 282 17.90 14.66 19.25
C VAL A 282 17.48 15.41 20.50
N ASP A 283 16.28 15.12 21.01
CA ASP A 283 15.79 15.73 22.25
C ASP A 283 14.60 14.94 22.84
N ARG A 284 14.25 15.23 24.10
CA ARG A 284 13.13 14.60 24.81
C ARG A 284 12.42 15.57 25.74
N THR A 285 11.13 15.36 25.96
CA THR A 285 10.36 16.10 26.97
C THR A 285 9.20 15.29 27.51
N SER A 286 8.88 15.44 28.80
CA SER A 286 7.63 14.91 29.37
C SER A 286 6.45 15.88 29.21
N ASP A 287 6.71 17.12 28.75
CA ASP A 287 5.69 18.14 28.58
C ASP A 287 5.08 18.07 27.17
N ILE A 288 3.78 17.72 27.13
CA ILE A 288 3.00 17.64 25.90
C ILE A 288 2.90 19.00 25.19
N GLN A 289 2.87 20.11 25.92
CA GLN A 289 2.77 21.44 25.31
C GLN A 289 4.10 21.82 24.64
N ALA A 290 5.23 21.50 25.27
CA ALA A 290 6.54 21.69 24.66
C ALA A 290 6.68 20.86 23.36
N MET A 291 6.23 19.60 23.38
CA MET A 291 6.26 18.77 22.17
C MET A 291 5.27 19.27 21.11
N PHE A 292 4.06 19.67 21.49
CA PHE A 292 3.08 20.29 20.59
C PHE A 292 3.69 21.50 19.86
N PHE A 293 4.24 22.47 20.59
CA PHE A 293 4.83 23.67 19.98
C PHE A 293 6.01 23.33 19.06
N CYS A 294 6.82 22.34 19.43
CA CYS A 294 7.91 21.87 18.57
C CYS A 294 7.35 21.31 17.26
N VAL A 295 6.44 20.33 17.32
CA VAL A 295 5.88 19.67 16.14
C VAL A 295 5.11 20.66 15.27
N SER A 296 4.33 21.59 15.85
CA SER A 296 3.64 22.64 15.08
C SER A 296 4.62 23.52 14.30
N ALA A 297 5.80 23.81 14.85
CA ALA A 297 6.83 24.59 14.16
C ALA A 297 7.54 23.78 13.06
N LEU A 298 7.79 22.50 13.29
CA LEU A 298 8.43 21.60 12.32
C LEU A 298 7.50 21.22 11.16
N ALA A 299 6.20 21.13 11.40
CA ALA A 299 5.19 20.65 10.46
C ALA A 299 4.44 21.75 9.70
N ASP A 300 5.01 22.96 9.60
CA ASP A 300 4.41 24.19 9.05
C ASP A 300 3.39 23.97 7.90
N HIS A 301 2.27 24.68 7.96
CA HIS A 301 0.98 24.16 7.45
C HIS A 301 0.67 24.45 5.98
N TYR A 302 1.58 25.06 5.22
CA TYR A 302 1.39 25.35 3.79
C TYR A 302 2.72 25.36 3.05
N ILE A 303 2.98 24.35 2.21
CA ILE A 303 4.10 24.39 1.26
C ILE A 303 3.63 23.91 -0.11
N GLU A 304 4.06 24.64 -1.14
CA GLU A 304 3.90 24.21 -2.54
C GLU A 304 5.06 23.30 -2.99
N ASP A 305 6.20 23.40 -2.31
CA ASP A 305 7.44 22.71 -2.63
C ASP A 305 7.81 21.68 -1.55
N ARG A 306 8.52 20.63 -1.97
CA ARG A 306 9.13 19.67 -1.04
C ARG A 306 10.06 20.37 -0.04
N LYS A 307 9.97 19.95 1.23
CA LYS A 307 10.80 20.43 2.33
C LYS A 307 11.24 19.29 3.25
N ILE A 308 12.52 19.27 3.55
CA ILE A 308 13.14 18.34 4.50
C ILE A 308 13.41 19.17 5.75
N THR A 309 12.66 18.92 6.82
CA THR A 309 12.76 19.62 8.09
C THR A 309 13.44 18.72 9.12
N VAL A 310 14.68 19.06 9.46
CA VAL A 310 15.53 18.26 10.35
C VAL A 310 15.66 18.96 11.71
N PRO A 311 15.12 18.38 12.80
CA PRO A 311 15.25 18.95 14.14
C PRO A 311 16.69 18.81 14.64
N LEU A 312 17.15 19.84 15.35
CA LEU A 312 18.41 19.84 16.09
C LEU A 312 18.17 19.76 17.59
N SER A 313 17.02 20.23 18.06
CA SER A 313 16.50 20.11 19.43
C SER A 313 15.00 20.41 19.44
N LEU A 314 14.34 20.42 20.61
CA LEU A 314 12.99 20.96 20.76
C LEU A 314 12.89 22.46 20.42
N SER A 315 14.02 23.17 20.31
CA SER A 315 14.08 24.62 20.11
C SER A 315 14.76 25.07 18.83
N ALA A 316 15.28 24.15 18.02
CA ALA A 316 16.00 24.50 16.80
C ALA A 316 15.86 23.41 15.72
N PHE A 317 15.85 23.82 14.46
CA PHE A 317 15.78 22.93 13.30
C PHE A 317 16.42 23.58 12.08
N THR A 318 16.76 22.77 11.09
CA THR A 318 17.22 23.23 9.79
C THR A 318 16.29 22.70 8.70
N GLU A 319 16.22 23.40 7.57
CA GLU A 319 15.38 23.01 6.45
C GLU A 319 16.10 23.19 5.13
N GLY A 320 15.76 22.31 4.19
CA GLY A 320 16.22 22.38 2.80
C GLY A 320 15.18 21.74 1.88
N LYS A 321 15.22 22.07 0.58
CA LYS A 321 14.45 21.37 -0.46
C LYS A 321 15.12 20.06 -0.87
N LYS A 322 16.43 19.99 -0.66
CA LYS A 322 17.30 18.85 -0.95
C LYS A 322 18.19 18.55 0.25
N LEU A 323 18.75 17.33 0.27
CA LEU A 323 19.61 16.89 1.38
C LEU A 323 20.86 17.78 1.51
N ASP A 324 21.48 18.18 0.40
CA ASP A 324 22.67 19.05 0.40
C ASP A 324 22.43 20.48 0.89
N GLU A 325 21.17 20.91 1.00
CA GLU A 325 20.77 22.21 1.56
C GLU A 325 20.59 22.16 3.09
N ILE A 326 20.59 20.97 3.70
CA ILE A 326 20.47 20.82 5.16
C ILE A 326 21.67 21.49 5.84
N GLY A 327 21.37 22.34 6.82
CA GLY A 327 22.36 23.09 7.59
C GLY A 327 22.75 24.45 7.02
N GLU A 328 22.31 24.82 5.81
CA GLU A 328 22.56 26.15 5.25
C GLU A 328 21.89 27.27 6.07
N SER A 329 20.71 26.97 6.61
CA SER A 329 19.95 27.87 7.49
C SER A 329 19.41 27.12 8.70
N VAL A 330 19.41 27.80 9.86
CA VAL A 330 18.90 27.24 11.11
C VAL A 330 17.84 28.17 11.68
N SER A 331 16.68 27.58 11.98
CA SER A 331 15.51 28.23 12.55
C SER A 331 15.42 27.91 14.04
N ILE A 332 15.02 28.90 14.83
CA ILE A 332 14.81 28.76 16.27
C ILE A 332 13.31 28.82 16.57
N ILE A 333 12.82 27.88 17.39
CA ILE A 333 11.42 27.79 17.81
C ILE A 333 11.22 28.68 19.04
N GLY A 334 10.38 29.71 18.91
CA GLY A 334 10.01 30.63 20.00
C GLY A 334 10.31 32.11 19.73
N ASN A 335 9.99 32.97 20.70
CA ASN A 335 9.96 34.43 20.54
C ASN A 335 11.32 35.16 20.62
N ASN A 336 12.44 34.45 20.67
CA ASN A 336 13.76 35.09 20.63
C ASN A 336 14.29 35.10 19.20
N PHE A 337 13.89 36.12 18.45
CA PHE A 337 14.39 36.45 17.11
C PHE A 337 15.85 36.95 17.10
N ASP A 338 16.47 37.11 18.27
CA ASP A 338 17.91 37.33 18.37
C ASP A 338 18.63 36.03 17.99
N MET A 339 19.70 36.14 17.18
CA MET A 339 20.56 35.03 16.77
C MET A 339 21.04 34.24 17.99
N LYS A 340 20.24 33.27 18.44
CA LYS A 340 20.63 32.32 19.47
C LYS A 340 21.73 31.49 18.83
N LYS A 341 22.95 31.62 19.35
CA LYS A 341 24.02 30.69 19.00
C LYS A 341 23.53 29.28 19.35
N LEU A 342 23.72 28.33 18.43
CA LEU A 342 23.40 26.94 18.71
C LEU A 342 24.13 26.49 19.98
N SER A 343 23.42 25.70 20.79
CA SER A 343 24.03 24.97 21.87
C SER A 343 24.99 23.91 21.31
N SER A 344 25.94 23.45 22.12
CA SER A 344 26.87 22.40 21.69
C SER A 344 26.18 21.12 21.24
N VAL A 345 25.01 20.79 21.81
CA VAL A 345 24.21 19.63 21.41
C VAL A 345 23.57 19.85 20.03
N GLU A 346 23.07 21.06 19.76
CA GLU A 346 22.52 21.41 18.44
C GLU A 346 23.61 21.45 17.36
N GLU A 347 24.81 21.95 17.69
CA GLU A 347 25.99 21.91 16.81
C GLU A 347 26.41 20.47 16.50
N GLU A 348 26.43 19.58 17.50
CA GLU A 348 26.72 18.15 17.35
C GLU A 348 25.67 17.43 16.49
N ASN A 349 24.38 17.65 16.76
CA ASN A 349 23.28 17.10 15.98
C ASN A 349 23.29 17.56 14.51
N LEU A 350 23.72 18.80 14.25
CA LEU A 350 23.90 19.32 12.90
C LEU A 350 25.14 18.74 12.21
N GLN A 351 26.24 18.56 12.93
CA GLN A 351 27.44 17.97 12.37
C GLN A 351 27.20 16.52 11.95
N GLU A 352 26.59 15.71 12.82
CA GLU A 352 26.33 14.30 12.54
C GLU A 352 25.40 14.10 11.33
N ILE A 353 24.33 14.88 11.21
CA ILE A 353 23.42 14.75 10.06
C ILE A 353 24.13 15.13 8.74
N ASN A 354 25.03 16.11 8.77
CA ASN A 354 25.84 16.48 7.60
C ASN A 354 26.85 15.40 7.20
N GLU A 355 27.34 14.60 8.16
CA GLU A 355 28.18 13.43 7.87
C GLU A 355 27.37 12.31 7.18
N VAL A 356 26.10 12.15 7.56
CA VAL A 356 25.16 11.18 7.00
C VAL A 356 24.70 11.57 5.59
N ILE A 357 24.41 12.86 5.38
CA ILE A 357 23.92 13.40 4.11
C ILE A 357 25.01 13.47 3.03
N ASN A 358 26.28 13.47 3.42
CA ASN A 358 27.41 13.57 2.49
C ASN A 358 27.32 12.47 1.40
N PRO A 359 27.53 12.77 0.10
CA PRO A 359 27.25 11.85 -1.02
C PRO A 359 27.94 10.47 -0.95
N SER A 360 28.95 10.32 -0.10
CA SER A 360 29.60 9.04 0.17
C SER A 360 28.75 8.04 0.96
N PHE A 361 27.72 8.49 1.69
CA PHE A 361 26.81 7.63 2.46
C PHE A 361 25.53 7.24 1.70
N TYR A 362 25.03 8.14 0.83
CA TYR A 362 23.82 7.93 0.02
C TYR A 362 24.08 7.58 -1.45
N GLY A 363 25.34 7.46 -1.89
CA GLY A 363 25.67 6.94 -3.21
C GLY A 363 25.07 7.74 -4.36
N ILE A 364 24.85 9.05 -4.16
CA ILE A 364 24.40 9.96 -5.21
C ILE A 364 25.62 10.28 -6.08
N ILE A 365 25.83 9.51 -7.15
CA ILE A 365 26.69 9.86 -8.30
C ILE A 365 25.83 9.93 -9.55
#